data_AF-A0A7R9VKY8-F1
#
_entry.id   AF-A0A7R9VKY8-F1
#
_cell.length_a   1.000
_cell.length_b   1.000
_cell.length_c   1.000
_cell.angle_alpha   90.00
_cell.angle_beta   90.00
_cell.angle_gamma   90.00
#
_symmetry.space_group_name_H-M   'P 1'
#
loop_
_entity.id
_entity.type
_entity.pdbx_description
1 polymer ?
#
loop_
_entity_poly.entity_id
_entity_poly.type
_entity_poly.pdbx_seq_one_letter_code
_entity_poly.pdbx_strand_id
1 'polypeptide(L)'
;NTRAPFVEPPKRSRGHRYYALEPDPRVNFVLNNANLSNPPMVPVLCPRRFEEQMNAASFFFLTRKVAIDVPKRTLFLPKVCDVYRRDFGQGDPLDTAQYCLQFLDEEM
;
A
#
# COMPACT_ATOMS: atom_id res chain seq x y z
N ASN A 1 -24.51 -8.16 11.65
CA ASN A 1 -23.09 -7.84 11.40
C ASN A 1 -22.18 -8.91 11.97
N THR A 2 -22.08 -10.04 11.26
CA THR A 2 -21.15 -11.13 11.57
C THR A 2 -19.77 -10.76 11.01
N ARG A 3 -18.87 -10.30 11.88
CA ARG A 3 -17.44 -10.23 11.54
C ARG A 3 -17.01 -11.64 11.08
N ALA A 4 -16.30 -11.73 9.96
CA ALA A 4 -15.72 -12.97 9.47
C ALA A 4 -14.97 -13.71 10.59
N PRO A 5 -14.87 -15.05 10.57
CA PRO A 5 -14.37 -15.83 11.71
C PRO A 5 -12.88 -15.53 11.89
N PHE A 6 -12.59 -14.56 12.75
CA PHE A 6 -11.24 -14.31 13.19
C PHE A 6 -10.88 -15.50 14.09
N VAL A 7 -10.13 -16.46 13.55
CA VAL A 7 -9.63 -17.58 14.33
C VAL A 7 -8.52 -17.02 15.23
N GLU A 8 -8.82 -16.87 16.52
CA GLU A 8 -7.80 -16.49 17.49
C GLU A 8 -6.70 -17.56 17.51
N PRO A 9 -5.42 -17.19 17.28
CA PRO A 9 -4.34 -18.16 17.31
C PRO A 9 -4.22 -18.78 18.72
N PRO A 10 -3.93 -20.09 18.84
CA PRO A 10 -3.81 -20.75 20.13
C PRO A 10 -2.81 -20.03 21.04
N LYS A 11 -3.13 -19.84 22.33
CA LYS A 11 -2.32 -19.07 23.30
C LYS A 11 -0.87 -19.59 23.48
N ARG A 12 -0.59 -20.83 23.09
CA ARG A 12 0.74 -21.47 23.12
C ARG A 12 1.50 -21.43 21.80
N SER A 13 0.84 -20.99 20.73
CA SER A 13 1.44 -20.85 19.40
C SER A 13 2.21 -19.54 19.30
N ARG A 14 3.40 -19.57 18.69
CA ARG A 14 4.07 -18.35 18.20
C ARG A 14 3.24 -17.62 17.13
N GLY A 15 2.12 -18.20 16.68
CA GLY A 15 1.09 -17.64 15.81
C GLY A 15 0.72 -16.19 16.13
N HIS A 16 0.55 -15.84 17.41
CA HIS A 16 0.25 -14.46 17.80
C HIS A 16 1.32 -13.44 17.39
N ARG A 17 2.58 -13.85 17.20
CA ARG A 17 3.67 -12.98 16.70
C ARG A 17 3.65 -12.83 15.17
N TYR A 18 3.09 -13.80 14.45
CA TYR A 18 2.94 -13.72 12.99
C TYR A 18 1.80 -12.77 12.58
N TYR A 19 0.80 -12.57 13.45
CA TYR A 19 -0.29 -11.61 13.24
C TYR A 19 -0.06 -10.24 13.89
N ALA A 20 1.06 -10.06 14.59
CA ALA A 20 1.45 -8.79 15.21
C ALA A 20 2.40 -7.97 14.31
N LEU A 21 2.35 -8.20 13.00
CA LEU A 21 3.07 -7.36 12.05
C LEU A 21 2.31 -6.05 11.90
N GLU A 22 3.03 -4.94 12.08
CA GLU A 22 2.50 -3.65 11.66
C GLU A 22 2.27 -3.69 10.15
N PRO A 23 1.09 -3.26 9.67
CA PRO A 23 0.81 -3.24 8.24
C PRO A 23 1.75 -2.22 7.58
N ASP A 24 2.54 -2.68 6.61
CA ASP A 24 3.30 -1.79 5.74
C ASP A 24 2.40 -1.40 4.55
N PRO A 25 1.92 -0.14 4.47
CA PRO A 25 0.96 0.25 3.44
C PRO A 25 1.55 0.20 2.03
N ARG A 26 2.89 0.22 1.90
CA ARG A 26 3.60 0.13 0.60
C ARG A 26 3.35 -1.20 -0.10
N VAL A 27 2.98 -2.25 0.63
CA VAL A 27 2.60 -3.56 0.03
C VAL A 27 1.48 -3.40 -0.99
N ASN A 28 0.57 -2.46 -0.77
CA ASN A 28 -0.55 -2.18 -1.67
C ASN A 28 -0.10 -1.63 -3.04
N PHE A 29 1.11 -1.09 -3.15
CA PHE A 29 1.71 -0.60 -4.40
C PHE A 29 2.60 -1.63 -5.10
N VAL A 30 3.11 -2.60 -4.35
CA VAL A 30 3.98 -3.68 -4.85
C VAL A 30 3.17 -4.85 -5.39
N LEU A 31 2.13 -5.26 -4.66
CA LEU A 31 1.35 -6.44 -5.00
C LEU A 31 0.35 -6.14 -6.11
N ASN A 32 0.23 -7.11 -7.01
CA ASN A 32 -0.87 -7.14 -7.95
C ASN A 32 -2.16 -7.51 -7.20
N ASN A 33 -3.04 -6.52 -7.02
CA ASN A 33 -4.35 -6.68 -6.38
C ASN A 33 -5.39 -7.39 -7.28
N ALA A 34 -4.97 -8.45 -7.98
CA ALA A 34 -5.75 -9.21 -8.96
C ALA A 34 -6.38 -8.37 -10.10
N ASN A 35 -5.86 -7.16 -10.33
CA ASN A 35 -6.31 -6.29 -11.43
C ASN A 35 -5.66 -6.67 -12.77
N LEU A 36 -4.60 -7.49 -12.74
CA LEU A 36 -3.94 -8.08 -13.89
C LEU A 36 -3.83 -9.58 -13.69
N SER A 37 -4.33 -10.40 -14.62
CA SER A 37 -4.22 -11.86 -14.51
C SER A 37 -2.80 -12.37 -14.83
N ASN A 38 -2.06 -11.65 -15.67
CA ASN A 38 -0.70 -12.00 -16.09
C ASN A 38 0.16 -10.73 -16.23
N PRO A 39 0.72 -10.19 -15.14
CA PRO A 39 1.57 -9.01 -15.22
C PRO A 39 2.86 -9.34 -15.99
N PRO A 40 3.37 -8.41 -16.82
CA PRO A 40 4.58 -8.65 -17.62
C PRO A 40 5.85 -8.79 -16.76
N MET A 41 5.79 -8.37 -15.49
CA MET A 41 6.87 -8.51 -14.51
C MET A 41 6.27 -8.62 -13.11
N VAL A 42 6.93 -9.40 -12.24
CA VAL A 42 6.60 -9.50 -10.82
C VAL A 42 7.83 -9.10 -10.02
N PRO A 43 7.73 -8.09 -9.12
CA PRO A 43 8.87 -7.68 -8.32
C PRO A 43 9.27 -8.78 -7.33
N VAL A 44 10.56 -9.10 -7.29
CA VAL A 44 11.16 -10.01 -6.30
C VAL A 44 11.95 -9.18 -5.30
N LEU A 45 11.50 -9.22 -4.04
CA LEU A 45 12.10 -8.44 -2.96
C LEU A 45 13.27 -9.18 -2.32
N CYS A 46 14.34 -8.45 -2.04
CA CYS A 46 15.55 -8.93 -1.39
C CYS A 46 15.60 -8.38 0.04
N PRO A 47 15.78 -9.21 1.08
CA PRO A 47 15.82 -8.74 2.47
C PRO A 47 16.86 -7.65 2.72
N ARG A 48 18.01 -7.68 2.03
CA ARG A 48 19.09 -6.70 2.19
C ARG A 48 18.77 -5.32 1.62
N ARG A 49 17.81 -5.23 0.68
CA ARG A 49 17.43 -4.01 -0.03
C ARG A 49 15.92 -3.76 0.04
N PHE A 50 15.27 -4.36 1.02
CA PHE A 50 13.81 -4.39 1.11
C PHE A 50 13.24 -2.97 1.14
N GLU A 51 13.72 -2.12 2.02
CA GLU A 51 13.26 -0.73 2.15
C GLU A 51 13.44 0.08 0.86
N GLU A 52 14.63 0.01 0.24
CA GLU A 52 14.90 0.67 -1.04
C GLU A 52 13.94 0.20 -2.13
N GLN A 53 13.69 -1.11 -2.22
CA GLN A 53 12.80 -1.69 -3.22
C GLN A 53 11.33 -1.33 -2.97
N MET A 54 10.89 -1.29 -1.71
CA MET A 54 9.54 -0.87 -1.34
C MET A 54 9.31 0.61 -1.68
N ASN A 55 10.26 1.48 -1.36
CA ASN A 55 10.17 2.91 -1.69
C ASN A 55 10.20 3.13 -3.21
N ALA A 56 11.14 2.49 -3.92
CA ALA A 56 11.23 2.59 -5.38
C ALA A 56 9.95 2.09 -6.07
N ALA A 57 9.39 0.96 -5.62
CA ALA A 57 8.14 0.44 -6.15
C ALA A 57 6.96 1.38 -5.89
N SER A 58 6.91 1.98 -4.70
CA SER A 58 5.89 2.98 -4.33
C SER A 58 5.98 4.21 -5.23
N PHE A 59 7.19 4.77 -5.39
CA PHE A 59 7.48 5.86 -6.33
C PHE A 59 7.00 5.51 -7.74
N PHE A 60 7.50 4.41 -8.33
CA PHE A 60 7.18 4.04 -9.71
C PHE A 60 5.69 3.79 -9.93
N PHE A 61 5.01 3.19 -8.95
CA PHE A 61 3.56 2.97 -9.03
C PHE A 61 2.80 4.30 -8.98
N LEU A 62 3.11 5.15 -8.00
CA LEU A 62 2.41 6.42 -7.78
C LEU A 62 2.64 7.40 -8.92
N THR A 63 3.87 7.57 -9.42
CA THR A 63 4.16 8.43 -10.58
C THR A 63 3.36 8.05 -11.82
N ARG A 64 3.01 6.77 -11.98
CA ARG A 64 2.23 6.27 -13.13
C ARG A 64 0.71 6.33 -12.94
N LYS A 65 0.24 6.44 -11.70
CA LYS A 65 -1.18 6.24 -11.36
C LYS A 65 -1.84 7.45 -10.71
N VAL A 66 -1.06 8.34 -10.09
CA VAL A 66 -1.54 9.61 -9.58
C VAL A 66 -1.65 10.61 -10.73
N ALA A 67 -2.73 11.38 -10.76
CA ALA A 67 -2.93 12.45 -11.73
C ALA A 67 -3.51 13.70 -11.07
N ILE A 68 -3.15 14.88 -11.57
CA ILE A 68 -3.61 16.18 -11.05
C ILE A 68 -4.35 16.92 -12.17
N ASP A 69 -5.61 17.26 -11.93
CA ASP A 69 -6.38 18.21 -12.74
C ASP A 69 -6.27 19.60 -12.09
N VAL A 70 -5.29 20.39 -12.54
CA VAL A 70 -5.00 21.72 -12.00
C VAL A 70 -6.18 22.69 -12.16
N PRO A 71 -6.87 22.77 -13.34
CA PRO A 71 -8.05 23.61 -13.48
C PRO A 71 -9.16 23.32 -12.47
N LYS A 72 -9.43 22.02 -12.20
CA LYS A 72 -10.45 21.61 -11.23
C LYS A 72 -9.93 21.43 -9.82
N ARG A 73 -8.64 21.69 -9.58
CA ARG A 73 -7.95 21.45 -8.30
C ARG A 73 -8.23 20.06 -7.73
N THR A 74 -8.25 19.05 -8.60
CA THR A 74 -8.64 17.68 -8.25
C THR A 74 -7.43 16.76 -8.35
N LEU A 75 -7.17 16.02 -7.27
CA LEU A 75 -6.15 14.96 -7.21
C LEU A 75 -6.83 13.60 -7.41
N PHE A 76 -6.35 12.83 -8.38
CA PHE A 76 -6.81 11.47 -8.63
C PHE A 76 -5.80 10.48 -8.04
N LEU A 77 -6.22 9.77 -6.99
CA LEU A 77 -5.45 8.70 -6.39
C LEU A 77 -5.77 7.34 -7.03
N PRO A 78 -4.82 6.40 -7.03
CA PRO A 78 -5.05 5.03 -7.47
C PRO A 78 -6.22 4.38 -6.73
N LYS A 79 -7.02 3.52 -7.40
CA LYS A 79 -8.16 2.85 -6.76
C LYS A 79 -7.79 2.03 -5.51
N VAL A 80 -6.55 1.52 -5.46
CA VAL A 80 -6.03 0.80 -4.28
C VAL A 80 -6.02 1.67 -3.02
N CYS A 81 -5.80 2.97 -3.16
CA CYS A 81 -5.87 3.95 -2.07
C CYS A 81 -7.28 4.08 -1.48
N ASP A 82 -8.32 3.90 -2.29
CA ASP A 82 -9.72 3.93 -1.83
C ASP A 82 -10.12 2.60 -1.17
N VAL A 83 -9.73 1.47 -1.78
CA VAL A 83 -10.03 0.12 -1.25
C VAL A 83 -9.38 -0.09 0.12
N TYR A 84 -8.12 0.34 0.27
CA TYR A 84 -7.32 0.15 1.48
C TYR A 84 -7.02 1.47 2.20
N ARG A 85 -7.95 2.43 2.15
CA ARG A 85 -7.81 3.77 2.77
C ARG A 85 -7.31 3.77 4.22
N ARG A 86 -7.64 2.73 4.98
CA ARG A 86 -7.25 2.59 6.40
C ARG A 86 -5.81 2.12 6.60
N ASP A 87 -5.17 1.61 5.56
CA ASP A 87 -3.75 1.26 5.63
C ASP A 87 -2.90 2.53 5.56
N PHE A 88 -3.38 3.57 4.87
CA PHE A 88 -2.65 4.82 4.65
C PHE A 88 -2.91 5.92 5.70
N GLY A 89 -3.72 5.65 6.73
CA GLY A 89 -4.10 6.63 7.74
C GLY A 89 -5.42 6.30 8.44
N GLN A 90 -6.20 7.31 8.83
CA GLN A 90 -7.52 7.09 9.48
C GLN A 90 -8.64 6.82 8.47
N GLY A 91 -8.26 6.58 7.21
CA GLY A 91 -9.17 6.46 6.09
C GLY A 91 -9.64 7.80 5.55
N ASP A 92 -9.09 8.95 5.97
CA ASP A 92 -9.40 10.20 5.29
C ASP A 92 -8.65 10.27 3.94
N PRO A 93 -9.29 10.78 2.86
CA PRO A 93 -8.60 10.96 1.59
C PRO A 93 -7.37 11.86 1.68
N LEU A 94 -7.37 12.85 2.58
CA LEU A 94 -6.24 13.74 2.81
C LEU A 94 -5.06 13.00 3.44
N ASP A 95 -5.30 12.16 4.46
CA ASP A 95 -4.25 11.31 5.06
C ASP A 95 -3.59 10.44 3.99
N THR A 96 -4.43 9.85 3.13
CA THR A 96 -3.98 8.98 2.05
C THR A 96 -3.15 9.76 1.02
N ALA A 97 -3.56 10.98 0.68
CA ALA A 97 -2.80 11.85 -0.21
C ALA A 97 -1.45 12.27 0.39
N GLN A 98 -1.42 12.65 1.68
CA GLN A 98 -0.20 12.97 2.41
C GLN A 98 0.75 11.79 2.47
N TYR A 99 0.23 10.59 2.73
CA TYR A 99 1.03 9.36 2.68
C TYR A 99 1.62 9.13 1.29
N CYS A 100 0.87 9.35 0.21
CA CYS A 100 1.41 9.17 -1.14
C CYS A 100 2.48 10.21 -1.49
N LEU A 101 2.36 11.43 -0.96
CA LEU A 101 3.26 12.54 -1.27
C LEU A 101 4.71 12.25 -0.86
N GLN A 102 4.94 11.52 0.24
CA GLN A 102 6.28 11.17 0.72
C GLN A 102 7.12 10.37 -0.29
N PHE A 103 6.47 9.72 -1.28
CA PHE A 103 7.14 8.97 -2.34
C PHE A 103 7.16 9.72 -3.68
N LEU A 104 6.68 10.96 -3.73
CA LEU A 104 6.63 11.79 -4.94
C LEU A 104 7.47 13.06 -4.80
N ASP A 105 7.84 13.45 -3.58
CA ASP A 105 8.76 14.56 -3.33
C ASP A 105 10.18 14.19 -3.83
N GLU A 106 10.78 15.09 -4.61
CA GLU A 106 12.04 14.87 -5.33
C GLU A 106 13.30 14.80 -4.43
N GLU A 107 13.16 14.92 -3.11
CA GLU A 107 14.27 14.90 -2.14
C GLU A 107 14.58 13.49 -1.58
N MET A 108 14.64 12.47 -2.45
CA MET A 108 15.18 11.15 -2.12
C MET A 108 16.56 10.91 -2.71
#